data_AF-A0A5N5KB67-F1
#
_entry.id   AF-A0A5N5KB67-F1
#
_cell.length_a   1.000
_cell.length_b   1.000
_cell.length_c   1.000
_cell.angle_alpha   90.00
_cell.angle_beta   90.00
_cell.angle_gamma   90.00
#
_symmetry.space_group_name_H-M   'P 1'
#
loop_
_entity.id
_entity.type
_entity.pdbx_description
1 polymer ?
#
loop_
_entity_poly.entity_id
_entity_poly.type
_entity_poly.pdbx_seq_one_letter_code
_entity_poly.pdbx_strand_id
1 'polypeptide(L)' 'MARTKQTARKSTGGKAPHLRFQSSAVAALQEAAEAYLVGLFEDTNLCAIHAKRVTIMPKDIQLARRIRGERA' A
#
# COMPACT_ATOMS: atom_id res chain seq x y z
N MET A 1 -17.20 -1.20 5.54
CA MET A 1 -17.22 -0.51 4.21
C MET A 1 -17.39 1.01 4.25
N ALA A 2 -17.97 1.62 5.30
CA ALA A 2 -18.11 3.09 5.38
C ALA A 2 -16.76 3.84 5.49
N ARG A 3 -15.80 3.31 6.25
CA ARG A 3 -14.44 3.90 6.38
C ARG A 3 -13.62 3.81 5.08
N THR A 4 -13.77 2.72 4.32
CA THR A 4 -13.05 2.50 3.04
C THR A 4 -13.46 3.52 1.97
N LYS A 5 -14.75 3.90 1.94
CA LYS A 5 -15.23 4.98 1.06
C LYS A 5 -14.69 6.35 1.50
N GLN A 6 -14.54 6.58 2.79
CA GLN A 6 -14.02 7.83 3.34
C GLN A 6 -12.51 7.99 3.08
N THR A 7 -11.72 6.92 3.16
CA THR A 7 -10.29 6.93 2.84
C THR A 7 -10.04 7.13 1.35
N ALA A 8 -10.80 6.45 0.47
CA ALA A 8 -10.72 6.69 -0.98
C ALA A 8 -11.03 8.15 -1.35
N ARG A 9 -12.00 8.77 -0.67
CA ARG A 9 -12.34 10.19 -0.86
C ARG A 9 -11.31 11.17 -0.29
N LYS A 10 -10.57 10.79 0.75
CA LYS A 10 -9.41 11.56 1.23
C LYS A 10 -8.22 11.45 0.28
N SER A 11 -8.02 10.29 -0.34
CA SER A 11 -6.93 10.02 -1.31
C SER A 11 -7.01 10.90 -2.56
N THR A 12 -8.21 11.28 -3.02
CA THR A 12 -8.38 12.22 -4.14
C THR A 12 -8.05 13.67 -3.80
N GLY A 13 -7.57 13.95 -2.57
CA GLY A 13 -6.96 15.22 -2.18
C GLY A 13 -7.88 16.44 -2.32
N GLY A 14 -9.20 16.25 -2.38
CA GLY A 14 -10.15 17.32 -2.67
C GLY A 14 -10.01 17.96 -4.06
N LYS A 15 -9.18 17.40 -4.96
CA LYS A 15 -8.88 17.98 -6.28
C LYS A 15 -10.10 18.11 -7.19
N ALA A 16 -11.13 17.28 -6.97
CA ALA A 16 -12.43 17.42 -7.63
C ALA A 16 -13.56 17.15 -6.62
N PRO A 17 -14.25 18.19 -6.11
CA PRO A 17 -15.26 18.07 -5.06
C PRO A 17 -16.50 17.24 -5.46
N HIS A 18 -16.67 16.97 -6.76
CA HIS A 18 -17.80 16.25 -7.33
C HIS A 18 -17.48 14.82 -7.80
N LEU A 19 -16.28 14.29 -7.51
CA LEU A 19 -15.96 12.90 -7.81
C LEU A 19 -16.84 11.94 -6.98
N ARG A 20 -17.51 11.02 -7.68
CA ARG A 20 -18.27 9.91 -7.10
C ARG A 20 -17.58 8.60 -7.43
N PHE A 21 -17.43 7.75 -6.43
CA PHE A 21 -16.88 6.40 -6.60
C PHE A 21 -18.00 5.38 -6.76
N GLN A 22 -17.88 4.51 -7.76
CA GLN A 22 -18.69 3.30 -7.84
C GLN A 22 -18.27 2.31 -6.74
N SER A 23 -19.20 1.50 -6.23
CA SER A 23 -18.90 0.49 -5.22
C SER A 23 -17.85 -0.52 -5.69
N SER A 24 -17.94 -0.99 -6.94
CA SER A 24 -16.96 -1.89 -7.55
C SER A 24 -15.57 -1.26 -7.69
N ALA A 25 -15.50 0.03 -8.01
CA ALA A 25 -14.23 0.74 -8.11
C ALA A 25 -13.50 0.80 -6.75
N VAL A 26 -14.25 0.99 -5.65
CA VAL A 26 -13.67 0.95 -4.30
C VAL A 26 -13.20 -0.45 -3.93
N ALA A 27 -13.92 -1.49 -4.34
CA ALA A 27 -13.52 -2.88 -4.12
C ALA A 27 -12.23 -3.21 -4.88
N ALA A 28 -12.14 -2.84 -6.16
CA ALA A 28 -10.93 -3.05 -6.96
C ALA A 28 -9.70 -2.32 -6.37
N LEU A 29 -9.88 -1.10 -5.86
CA LEU A 29 -8.81 -0.37 -5.17
C LEU A 29 -8.37 -1.05 -3.88
N GLN A 30 -9.31 -1.63 -3.13
CA GLN A 30 -8.99 -2.39 -1.93
C GLN A 30 -8.17 -3.64 -2.29
N GLU A 31 -8.64 -4.44 -3.24
CA GLU A 31 -7.97 -5.68 -3.66
C GLU A 31 -6.56 -5.40 -4.17
N ALA A 32 -6.39 -4.39 -5.03
CA ALA A 32 -5.08 -4.00 -5.53
C ALA A 32 -4.15 -3.50 -4.41
N ALA A 33 -4.67 -2.71 -3.46
CA ALA A 33 -3.88 -2.23 -2.33
C ALA A 33 -3.45 -3.36 -1.39
N GLU A 34 -4.34 -4.31 -1.10
CA GLU A 34 -4.01 -5.48 -0.29
C GLU A 34 -2.98 -6.37 -0.97
N ALA A 35 -3.15 -6.69 -2.25
CA ALA A 35 -2.18 -7.48 -3.01
C ALA A 35 -0.80 -6.81 -3.04
N TYR A 36 -0.74 -5.50 -3.25
CA TYR A 36 0.50 -4.74 -3.23
C TYR A 36 1.18 -4.76 -1.86
N LEU A 37 0.42 -4.48 -0.78
CA LEU A 37 0.96 -4.44 0.57
C LEU A 37 1.43 -5.82 1.05
N VAL A 38 0.67 -6.88 0.74
CA VAL A 38 1.07 -8.26 1.06
C VAL A 38 2.41 -8.57 0.39
N GLY A 39 2.52 -8.38 -0.93
CA GLY A 39 3.78 -8.63 -1.63
C GLY A 39 4.94 -7.76 -1.12
N LEU A 40 4.69 -6.48 -0.81
CA LEU A 40 5.72 -5.60 -0.26
C LEU A 40 6.20 -6.07 1.13
N PHE A 41 5.29 -6.56 1.98
CA PHE A 41 5.65 -7.08 3.29
C PHE A 41 6.37 -8.42 3.22
N GLU A 42 6.09 -9.26 2.23
CA GLU A 42 6.86 -10.48 1.95
C GLU A 42 8.33 -10.14 1.66
N ASP A 43 8.59 -9.20 0.75
CA ASP A 43 9.95 -8.76 0.43
C ASP A 43 10.64 -8.07 1.60
N THR A 44 9.88 -7.27 2.36
CA THR A 44 10.37 -6.60 3.57
C THR A 44 10.79 -7.62 4.62
N ASN A 45 10.03 -8.71 4.78
CA ASN A 45 10.36 -9.79 5.69
C ASN A 45 11.65 -10.50 5.27
N LEU A 46 11.85 -10.77 3.98
CA LEU A 46 13.10 -11.30 3.45
C LEU A 46 14.30 -10.39 3.75
N CYS A 47 14.13 -9.06 3.64
CA CYS A 47 15.15 -8.09 4.00
C CYS A 47 15.49 -8.11 5.51
N ALA A 48 14.48 -8.26 6.37
CA ALA A 48 14.68 -8.38 7.82
C ALA A 48 15.44 -9.67 8.18
N ILE A 49 15.07 -10.80 7.57
CA ILE A 49 15.74 -12.11 7.75
C ILE A 49 17.19 -12.05 7.26
N HIS A 50 17.44 -11.42 6.11
CA HIS A 50 18.80 -11.20 5.61
C HIS A 50 19.69 -10.45 6.62
N ALA A 51 19.10 -9.52 7.36
CA ALA A 51 19.75 -8.78 8.44
C ALA A 51 19.68 -9.46 9.82
N LYS A 52 19.37 -10.77 9.88
CA LYS A 52 19.27 -11.59 11.11
C LYS A 52 18.26 -11.07 12.13
N ARG A 53 17.15 -10.47 11.68
CA ARG A 53 16.04 -9.98 12.52
C ARG A 53 14.73 -10.64 12.14
N VAL A 54 13.79 -10.70 13.09
CA VAL A 54 12.41 -11.14 12.86
C VAL A 54 11.46 -9.94 12.78
N THR A 55 11.76 -8.85 13.49
CA THR A 55 10.98 -7.61 13.43
C THR A 55 11.36 -6.81 12.19
N ILE A 56 10.37 -6.58 11.31
CA ILE A 56 10.48 -5.67 10.17
C ILE A 56 10.62 -4.21 10.64
N MET A 57 11.46 -3.44 9.96
CA MET A 57 11.73 -2.04 10.26
C MET A 57 11.54 -1.17 9.01
N PRO A 58 11.32 0.15 9.16
CA PRO A 58 11.15 1.04 8.00
C PRO A 58 12.29 0.97 6.97
N LYS A 59 13.53 0.72 7.42
CA LYS A 59 14.70 0.52 6.54
C LYS A 59 14.57 -0.70 5.62
N ASP A 60 13.89 -1.75 6.07
CA ASP A 60 13.67 -2.98 5.28
C ASP A 60 12.67 -2.69 4.16
N ILE A 61 11.62 -1.90 4.44
CA ILE A 61 10.64 -1.44 3.44
C ILE A 61 11.30 -0.53 2.41
N GLN A 62 12.13 0.42 2.87
CA GLN A 62 12.87 1.31 1.98
C GLN A 62 13.80 0.52 1.05
N LEU A 63 14.49 -0.49 1.58
CA LEU A 63 15.34 -1.38 0.79
C LEU A 63 14.52 -2.20 -0.21
N ALA A 64 13.42 -2.83 0.22
CA ALA A 64 12.55 -3.63 -0.63
C ALA A 64 12.00 -2.79 -1.81
N ARG A 65 11.48 -1.59 -1.54
CA ARG A 65 11.00 -0.66 -2.58
C ARG A 65 12.12 -0.23 -3.54
N ARG A 66 13.33 0.00 -3.01
CA ARG A 66 14.50 0.34 -3.84
C ARG A 66 14.90 -0.81 -4.76
N ILE A 67 14.88 -2.06 -4.28
CA ILE A 67 15.18 -3.25 -5.09
C ILE A 67 14.11 -3.49 -6.15
N ARG A 68 12.83 -3.27 -5.83
CA ARG A 68 11.73 -3.32 -6.80
C ARG A 68 11.80 -2.24 -7.89
N GLY A 69 12.66 -1.23 -7.73
CA GLY A 69 12.74 -0.10 -8.65
C GLY A 69 11.60 0.91 -8.49
N GLU A 70 10.81 0.80 -7.41
CA GLU A 70 9.75 1.75 -7.07
C GLU A 70 10.41 3.04 -6.54
N ARG A 71 10.73 3.95 -7.47
CA ARG A 71 11.31 5.25 -7.14
C ARG A 71 10.30 6.09 -6.34
N ALA A 72 10.82 6.80 -5.35
CA ALA A 72 10.11 7.90 -4.68
C ALA A 72 9.92 9.07 -5.64
#